data_AF-A0A4U0VHZ1-F1
#
_entry.id   AF-A0A4U0VHZ1-F1
#
_cell.length_a   1.000
_cell.length_b   1.000
_cell.length_c   1.000
_cell.angle_alpha   90.00
_cell.angle_beta   90.00
_cell.angle_gamma   90.00
#
_symmetry.space_group_name_H-M   'P 1'
#
loop_
_entity.id
_entity.type
_entity.pdbx_description
1 polymer ?
#
loop_
_entity_poly.entity_id
_entity_poly.type
_entity_poly.pdbx_seq_one_letter_code
_entity_poly.pdbx_strand_id
1 'polypeptide(L)'
;MPVAMDNQLGQFEALMSAIAPMSPEYHRLRRVIKEPEGFCAPEDPMFRQVWAADLTGAEIKSLFEVAHKQLERAIKAKVAALQMELDKLSHVLARGFPEVGHEDPEDLKSDVCQLVLQRWSHESAVEEMTGRKAIGRHLGSLSRSGKQILHIDRNDYYGGDEAALSLSEAEQWVKKHGGDASENADSAYSHATISLSDAQEEGAKKLGFSRAYSLALAPHLVYARSNLLPAVVSSRTHSQLEFQAIGSWFTVTAPLDGLPSRSRLTRVPSGREDVFRDDSLDLRSKRSLMKFLRFVASYDEESEQQRMVELKGLPLSVALKQHFGLKSATAVGPLLALALPTVSEIETTIGFAVPRIARHLRSIGMFGPGFSAVLPKWGGLAEIAQVACRACAVGGGVYVLGQGIKNAIRAEDAEDSKLRLELTGGEEVTARWLVGCPRDLPATISKPIPNQADPAEDIMKSISIVSSPLTSLFPPTAEGGVIPAGAVVWVEVAGSSSPSVRILVHSSESGECPAGQCVLYASLRGDPSYLDTAVQNLLESMGEQPKPEVLWQMQYQHHAQAEQPQNTTSSGHVFTLQPLSTDIVFEDDVLKDVEEAWRKIMGNGAELFMKFESREGVDEDE
;
A
#
# COMPACT_ATOMS: atom_id res chain seq x y z
N MET A 1 -7.29 51.39 -16.39
CA MET A 1 -6.00 52.07 -16.65
C MET A 1 -4.96 51.06 -17.14
N PRO A 2 -4.98 50.61 -18.42
CA PRO A 2 -4.00 49.66 -18.94
C PRO A 2 -2.79 50.33 -19.63
N VAL A 3 -2.81 51.65 -19.83
CA VAL A 3 -1.85 52.35 -20.72
C VAL A 3 -0.50 52.66 -20.04
N ALA A 4 -0.37 52.45 -18.72
CA ALA A 4 0.86 52.79 -17.99
C ALA A 4 1.90 51.65 -17.93
N MET A 5 1.52 50.38 -18.19
CA MET A 5 2.43 49.23 -18.07
C MET A 5 3.13 48.83 -19.38
N ASP A 6 2.54 49.11 -20.55
CA ASP A 6 3.18 48.82 -21.85
C ASP A 6 4.40 49.72 -22.13
N ASN A 7 4.45 50.89 -21.50
CA ASN A 7 5.53 51.86 -21.72
C ASN A 7 6.85 51.46 -21.03
N GLN A 8 6.80 50.57 -20.04
CA GLN A 8 8.01 50.07 -19.35
C GLN A 8 8.66 48.90 -20.09
N LEU A 9 7.88 48.09 -20.81
CA LEU A 9 8.42 46.97 -21.59
C LEU A 9 9.15 47.46 -22.84
N GLY A 10 8.58 48.46 -23.54
CA GLY A 10 9.22 49.07 -24.70
C GLY A 10 10.53 49.80 -24.36
N GLN A 11 10.63 50.38 -23.15
CA GLN A 11 11.86 51.04 -22.69
C GLN A 11 12.96 50.04 -22.28
N PHE A 12 12.59 48.89 -21.74
CA PHE A 12 13.54 47.82 -21.40
C PHE A 12 14.03 47.06 -22.65
N GLU A 13 13.13 46.78 -23.62
CA GLU A 13 13.49 46.19 -24.90
C GLU A 13 14.36 47.11 -25.77
N ALA A 14 14.11 48.43 -25.74
CA ALA A 14 14.97 49.42 -26.41
C ALA A 14 16.38 49.51 -25.77
N LEU A 15 16.48 49.30 -24.45
CA LEU A 15 17.76 49.28 -23.73
C LEU A 15 18.54 47.98 -23.99
N MET A 16 17.85 46.84 -24.13
CA MET A 16 18.46 45.53 -24.40
C MET A 16 18.81 45.33 -25.88
N SER A 17 18.08 45.95 -26.82
CA SER A 17 18.40 45.95 -28.25
C SER A 17 19.70 46.69 -28.59
N ALA A 18 20.23 47.50 -27.66
CA ALA A 18 21.50 48.22 -27.83
C ALA A 18 22.73 47.39 -27.39
N ILE A 19 22.54 46.19 -26.83
CA ILE A 19 23.62 45.34 -26.31
C ILE A 19 23.56 43.98 -27.02
N ALA A 20 24.36 43.85 -28.08
CA ALA A 20 24.62 42.65 -28.87
C ALA A 20 23.38 41.98 -29.53
N PRO A 21 23.50 41.47 -30.78
CA PRO A 21 22.43 40.69 -31.39
C PRO A 21 22.21 39.40 -30.58
N MET A 22 20.97 39.18 -30.14
CA MET A 22 20.55 37.96 -29.43
C MET A 22 20.74 36.73 -30.31
N SER A 23 21.02 35.59 -29.69
CA SER A 23 21.34 34.36 -30.39
C SER A 23 20.14 33.83 -31.20
N PRO A 24 20.39 33.11 -32.31
CA PRO A 24 19.33 32.39 -33.02
C PRO A 24 18.56 31.42 -32.12
N GLU A 25 19.22 30.86 -31.11
CA GLU A 25 18.64 29.94 -30.12
C GLU A 25 17.65 30.66 -29.20
N TYR A 26 17.96 31.88 -28.73
CA TYR A 26 17.03 32.73 -27.98
C TYR A 26 15.73 32.98 -28.76
N HIS A 27 15.84 33.36 -30.04
CA HIS A 27 14.66 33.61 -30.86
C HIS A 27 13.84 32.33 -31.14
N ARG A 28 14.50 31.16 -31.19
CA ARG A 28 13.84 29.87 -31.31
C ARG A 28 13.06 29.53 -30.04
N LEU A 29 13.71 29.58 -28.88
CA LEU A 29 13.10 29.26 -27.58
C LEU A 29 11.95 30.22 -27.24
N ARG A 30 12.10 31.52 -27.53
CA ARG A 30 11.02 32.50 -27.35
C ARG A 30 9.76 32.18 -28.16
N ARG A 31 9.87 31.54 -29.34
CA ARG A 31 8.70 31.12 -30.12
C ARG A 31 8.04 29.86 -29.57
N VAL A 32 8.81 29.01 -28.88
CA VAL A 32 8.36 27.73 -28.29
C VAL A 32 7.67 27.95 -26.95
N ILE A 33 8.05 28.98 -26.19
CA ILE A 33 7.34 29.40 -24.96
C ILE A 33 5.98 30.02 -25.34
N LYS A 34 5.02 29.16 -25.64
CA LYS A 34 3.60 29.48 -25.82
C LYS A 34 2.78 28.55 -24.94
N GLU A 35 2.10 29.15 -23.97
CA GLU A 35 1.09 28.60 -23.05
C GLU A 35 1.50 27.33 -22.28
N PRO A 36 1.43 27.33 -20.93
CA PRO A 36 1.75 26.16 -20.13
C PRO A 36 0.58 25.18 -20.17
N GLU A 37 0.66 24.18 -21.05
CA GLU A 37 -0.09 22.94 -20.90
C GLU A 37 0.90 21.85 -20.49
N GLY A 38 0.64 21.22 -19.34
CA GLY A 38 1.40 20.06 -18.86
C GLY A 38 2.66 20.36 -18.03
N PHE A 39 2.87 19.54 -17.02
CA PHE A 39 4.08 19.50 -16.20
C PHE A 39 5.26 19.06 -17.08
N CYS A 40 6.30 19.89 -17.21
CA CYS A 40 7.48 19.58 -18.03
C CYS A 40 8.36 18.58 -17.25
N ALA A 41 8.21 17.28 -17.52
CA ALA A 41 9.11 16.25 -16.97
C ALA A 41 10.54 16.44 -17.52
N PRO A 42 11.60 15.94 -16.84
CA PRO A 42 12.99 16.03 -17.34
C PRO A 42 13.22 15.36 -18.71
N GLU A 43 12.28 14.51 -19.13
CA GLU A 43 12.30 13.83 -20.42
C GLU A 43 11.65 14.63 -21.56
N ASP A 44 10.99 15.75 -21.25
CA ASP A 44 10.33 16.62 -22.22
C ASP A 44 11.35 17.18 -23.23
N PRO A 45 11.08 17.03 -24.55
CA PRO A 45 11.91 17.59 -25.62
C PRO A 45 12.21 19.09 -25.45
N MET A 46 11.32 19.86 -24.82
CA MET A 46 11.49 21.27 -24.50
C MET A 46 12.53 21.48 -23.40
N PHE A 47 12.48 20.67 -22.33
CA PHE A 47 13.46 20.71 -21.23
C PHE A 47 14.87 20.42 -21.75
N ARG A 48 15.02 19.39 -22.59
CA ARG A 48 16.30 19.06 -23.24
C ARG A 48 16.80 20.16 -24.18
N GLN A 49 15.89 20.83 -24.91
CA GLN A 49 16.24 21.94 -25.80
C GLN A 49 16.66 23.20 -25.05
N VAL A 50 16.04 23.51 -23.90
CA VAL A 50 16.43 24.63 -23.03
C VAL A 50 17.76 24.34 -22.35
N TRP A 51 17.97 23.11 -21.87
CA TRP A 51 19.19 22.70 -21.19
C TRP A 51 20.42 22.65 -22.10
N ALA A 52 20.23 22.39 -23.40
CA ALA A 52 21.29 22.30 -24.39
C ALA A 52 21.62 23.63 -25.11
N ALA A 53 20.84 24.69 -24.88
CA ALA A 53 21.02 25.98 -25.56
C ALA A 53 22.12 26.81 -24.91
N ASP A 54 23.01 27.40 -25.72
CA ASP A 54 24.09 28.26 -25.26
C ASP A 54 23.58 29.71 -25.17
N LEU A 55 23.04 30.06 -23.99
CA LEU A 55 22.39 31.33 -23.73
C LEU A 55 23.19 32.17 -22.75
N THR A 56 23.26 33.48 -23.02
CA THR A 56 23.82 34.45 -22.08
C THR A 56 22.88 34.66 -20.89
N GLY A 57 23.42 35.08 -19.74
CA GLY A 57 22.60 35.37 -18.55
C GLY A 57 21.50 36.43 -18.77
N ALA A 58 21.71 37.34 -19.74
CA ALA A 58 20.71 38.32 -20.16
C ALA A 58 19.54 37.68 -20.92
N GLU A 59 19.82 36.72 -21.79
CA GLU A 59 18.84 35.96 -22.56
C GLU A 59 18.00 35.03 -21.66
N ILE A 60 18.65 34.38 -20.70
CA ILE A 60 17.96 33.54 -19.70
C ILE A 60 16.95 34.38 -18.90
N LYS A 61 17.37 35.56 -18.42
CA LYS A 61 16.49 36.46 -17.68
C LYS A 61 15.30 36.93 -18.52
N SER A 62 15.54 37.26 -19.80
CA SER A 62 14.47 37.65 -20.73
C SER A 62 13.49 36.50 -21.02
N LEU A 63 13.97 35.27 -21.20
CA LEU A 63 13.10 34.10 -21.40
C LEU A 63 12.26 33.80 -20.16
N PHE A 64 12.82 33.96 -18.96
CA PHE A 64 12.08 33.81 -17.70
C PHE A 64 10.94 34.83 -17.57
N GLU A 65 11.18 36.10 -17.91
CA GLU A 65 10.15 37.15 -17.91
C GLU A 65 9.03 36.87 -18.92
N VAL A 66 9.36 36.30 -20.09
CA VAL A 66 8.38 35.86 -21.10
C VAL A 66 7.55 34.69 -20.58
N ALA A 67 8.18 33.66 -20.01
CA ALA A 67 7.49 32.49 -19.46
C ALA A 67 6.55 32.86 -18.31
N HIS A 68 7.01 33.72 -17.39
CA HIS A 68 6.21 34.20 -16.27
C HIS A 68 4.95 34.95 -16.74
N LYS A 69 5.07 35.82 -17.76
CA LYS A 69 3.92 36.53 -18.34
C LYS A 69 2.93 35.61 -19.04
N GLN A 70 3.39 34.55 -19.68
CA GLN A 70 2.50 33.58 -20.34
C GLN A 70 1.75 32.73 -19.31
N LEU A 71 2.42 32.32 -18.23
CA LEU A 71 1.77 31.63 -17.11
C LEU A 71 0.70 32.51 -16.45
N GLU A 72 1.00 33.79 -16.22
CA GLU A 72 0.04 34.73 -15.65
C GLU A 72 -1.19 34.91 -16.55
N ARG A 73 -1.01 34.95 -17.87
CA ARG A 73 -2.11 35.00 -18.85
C ARG A 73 -2.96 33.72 -18.83
N ALA A 74 -2.34 32.55 -18.81
CA ALA A 74 -3.03 31.27 -18.78
C ALA A 74 -3.87 31.10 -17.49
N ILE A 75 -3.31 31.47 -16.33
CA ILE A 75 -4.04 31.47 -15.06
C ILE A 75 -5.25 32.41 -15.14
N LYS A 76 -5.08 33.64 -15.65
CA LYS A 76 -6.18 34.61 -15.80
C LYS A 76 -7.28 34.10 -16.75
N ALA A 77 -6.92 33.42 -17.84
CA ALA A 77 -7.88 32.83 -18.76
C ALA A 77 -8.68 31.69 -18.10
N LYS A 78 -8.01 30.81 -17.35
CA LYS A 78 -8.65 29.69 -16.63
C LYS A 78 -9.58 30.18 -15.52
N VAL A 79 -9.17 31.22 -14.78
CA VAL A 79 -10.04 31.90 -13.80
C VAL A 79 -11.27 32.52 -14.47
N ALA A 80 -11.12 33.18 -15.61
CA ALA A 80 -12.26 33.75 -16.34
C ALA A 80 -13.24 32.68 -16.85
N ALA A 81 -12.73 31.54 -17.32
CA ALA A 81 -13.57 30.41 -17.74
C ALA A 81 -14.37 29.82 -16.57
N LEU A 82 -13.72 29.61 -15.42
CA LEU A 82 -14.38 29.14 -14.20
C LEU A 82 -15.41 30.15 -13.66
N GLN A 83 -15.14 31.46 -13.80
CA GLN A 83 -16.10 32.49 -13.42
C GLN A 83 -17.35 32.48 -14.32
N MET A 84 -17.19 32.26 -15.63
CA MET A 84 -18.32 32.08 -16.54
C MET A 84 -19.14 30.82 -16.24
N GLU A 85 -18.50 29.72 -15.87
CA GLU A 85 -19.17 28.49 -15.39
C GLU A 85 -20.00 28.78 -14.12
N LEU A 86 -19.40 29.50 -13.16
CA LEU A 86 -20.06 29.87 -11.91
C LEU A 86 -21.27 30.80 -12.15
N ASP A 87 -21.16 31.75 -13.07
CA ASP A 87 -22.26 32.64 -13.45
C ASP A 87 -23.40 31.87 -14.14
N LYS A 88 -23.09 30.89 -15.01
CA LYS A 88 -24.10 30.00 -15.62
C LYS A 88 -24.83 29.21 -14.55
N LEU A 89 -24.12 28.66 -13.56
CA LEU A 89 -24.69 27.91 -12.45
C LEU A 89 -25.59 28.79 -11.56
N SER A 90 -25.13 30.01 -11.27
CA SER A 90 -25.89 31.00 -10.51
C SER A 90 -27.18 31.39 -11.26
N HIS A 91 -27.12 31.46 -12.59
CA HIS A 91 -28.28 31.79 -13.41
C HIS A 91 -29.32 30.65 -13.48
N VAL A 92 -28.88 29.39 -13.39
CA VAL A 92 -29.74 28.20 -13.27
C VAL A 92 -30.41 28.16 -11.89
N LEU A 93 -29.66 28.41 -10.82
CA LEU A 93 -30.18 28.54 -9.46
C LEU A 93 -31.25 29.64 -9.33
N ALA A 94 -31.05 30.78 -10.00
CA ALA A 94 -31.97 31.91 -9.96
C ALA A 94 -33.29 31.70 -10.74
N ARG A 95 -33.33 30.77 -11.71
CA ARG A 95 -34.55 30.46 -12.48
C ARG A 95 -35.50 29.50 -11.76
N GLY A 96 -35.08 28.92 -10.64
CA GLY A 96 -35.78 27.81 -10.00
C GLY A 96 -35.62 26.54 -10.83
N PHE A 97 -35.41 25.41 -10.15
CA PHE A 97 -35.45 24.11 -10.81
C PHE A 97 -36.86 23.91 -11.39
N PRO A 98 -37.00 23.34 -12.60
CA PRO A 98 -38.32 22.97 -13.10
C PRO A 98 -39.00 22.10 -12.03
N GLU A 99 -40.25 22.39 -11.68
CA GLU A 99 -41.03 21.55 -10.77
C GLU A 99 -41.13 20.16 -11.40
N VAL A 100 -40.24 19.25 -10.98
CA VAL A 100 -40.34 17.83 -11.31
C VAL A 100 -41.34 17.27 -10.31
N GLY A 101 -42.51 16.88 -10.82
CA GLY A 101 -43.64 16.39 -10.03
C GLY A 101 -43.40 14.99 -9.46
N HIS A 102 -42.35 14.81 -8.65
CA HIS A 102 -42.14 13.61 -7.86
C HIS A 102 -42.34 13.95 -6.38
N GLU A 103 -43.34 13.32 -5.76
CA GLU A 103 -43.67 13.49 -4.34
C GLU A 103 -42.74 12.68 -3.42
N ASP A 104 -41.79 11.89 -3.96
CA ASP A 104 -40.89 11.02 -3.20
C ASP A 104 -39.45 11.60 -3.10
N PRO A 105 -38.91 11.84 -1.89
CA PRO A 105 -37.56 12.37 -1.67
C PRO A 105 -36.41 11.52 -2.24
N GLU A 106 -36.59 10.21 -2.44
CA GLU A 106 -35.56 9.32 -2.97
C GLU A 106 -35.40 9.46 -4.50
N ASP A 107 -36.48 9.75 -5.22
CA ASP A 107 -36.43 10.04 -6.67
C ASP A 107 -35.71 11.38 -6.92
N LEU A 108 -35.93 12.38 -6.06
CA LEU A 108 -35.24 13.66 -6.16
C LEU A 108 -33.72 13.51 -5.91
N LYS A 109 -33.32 12.63 -4.99
CA LYS A 109 -31.90 12.29 -4.75
C LYS A 109 -31.31 11.51 -5.92
N SER A 110 -32.07 10.58 -6.51
CA SER A 110 -31.67 9.84 -7.71
C SER A 110 -31.39 10.81 -8.86
N ASP A 111 -32.28 11.76 -9.11
CA ASP A 111 -32.14 12.75 -10.18
C ASP A 111 -30.96 13.71 -9.94
N VAL A 112 -30.74 14.14 -8.69
CA VAL A 112 -29.58 14.97 -8.32
C VAL A 112 -28.28 14.18 -8.47
N CYS A 113 -28.23 12.93 -8.04
CA CYS A 113 -27.08 12.04 -8.24
C CYS A 113 -26.85 11.78 -9.74
N GLN A 114 -27.91 11.60 -10.53
CA GLN A 114 -27.82 11.38 -11.96
C GLN A 114 -27.34 12.63 -12.71
N LEU A 115 -27.72 13.83 -12.27
CA LEU A 115 -27.20 15.12 -12.78
C LEU A 115 -25.74 15.35 -12.38
N VAL A 116 -25.33 14.99 -11.15
CA VAL A 116 -23.94 15.05 -10.70
C VAL A 116 -23.08 14.07 -11.49
N LEU A 117 -23.57 12.85 -11.70
CA LEU A 117 -22.90 11.81 -12.47
C LEU A 117 -22.85 12.14 -13.98
N GLN A 118 -23.92 12.65 -14.59
CA GLN A 118 -23.92 13.13 -15.98
C GLN A 118 -22.96 14.30 -16.19
N ARG A 119 -22.79 15.17 -15.18
CA ARG A 119 -21.89 16.32 -15.28
C ARG A 119 -20.42 15.94 -15.07
N TRP A 120 -20.14 15.01 -14.15
CA TRP A 120 -18.83 14.33 -14.09
C TRP A 120 -18.52 13.51 -15.35
N SER A 121 -19.55 12.95 -16.00
CA SER A 121 -19.39 12.27 -17.28
C SER A 121 -19.07 13.24 -18.42
N HIS A 122 -19.53 14.49 -18.35
CA HIS A 122 -19.32 15.51 -19.38
C HIS A 122 -17.90 16.11 -19.36
N GLU A 123 -17.18 16.09 -18.23
CA GLU A 123 -15.75 16.42 -18.19
C GLU A 123 -14.87 15.28 -18.77
N SER A 124 -15.44 14.10 -19.00
CA SER A 124 -14.79 12.97 -19.69
C SER A 124 -15.37 12.67 -21.08
N ALA A 125 -16.25 13.52 -21.60
CA ALA A 125 -16.97 13.29 -22.86
C ALA A 125 -16.77 14.45 -23.85
N VAL A 126 -15.64 14.43 -24.54
CA VAL A 126 -15.50 15.07 -25.86
C VAL A 126 -15.75 14.06 -27.00
N GLU A 127 -15.89 12.76 -26.74
CA GLU A 127 -16.14 11.78 -27.79
C GLU A 127 -17.50 11.09 -27.66
N GLU A 128 -18.54 11.79 -28.09
CA GLU A 128 -19.64 11.10 -28.75
C GLU A 128 -19.94 11.82 -30.06
N MET A 129 -19.39 11.33 -31.18
CA MET A 129 -20.00 11.48 -32.50
C MET A 129 -19.26 10.64 -33.55
N THR A 130 -19.62 9.35 -33.67
CA THR A 130 -20.11 8.77 -34.92
C THR A 130 -20.44 7.30 -34.70
N GLY A 131 -21.69 6.92 -34.94
CA GLY A 131 -22.17 5.56 -34.75
C GLY A 131 -21.48 4.56 -35.68
N ARG A 132 -20.97 3.47 -35.08
CA ARG A 132 -21.03 2.06 -35.54
C ARG A 132 -20.11 1.22 -34.64
N LYS A 133 -20.68 0.16 -34.05
CA LYS A 133 -20.04 -1.10 -33.61
C LYS A 133 -18.57 -1.01 -33.16
N ALA A 134 -18.31 -1.01 -31.86
CA ALA A 134 -17.14 -1.68 -31.30
C ALA A 134 -17.37 -2.02 -29.82
N ILE A 135 -16.94 -3.23 -29.47
CA ILE A 135 -17.13 -3.92 -28.21
C ILE A 135 -16.11 -3.36 -27.20
N GLY A 136 -16.56 -2.59 -26.21
CA GLY A 136 -15.71 -2.13 -25.11
C GLY A 136 -15.54 -3.23 -24.06
N ARG A 137 -14.37 -3.89 -24.01
CA ARG A 137 -13.98 -4.86 -22.98
C ARG A 137 -12.85 -4.26 -22.14
N HIS A 138 -13.03 -4.00 -20.84
CA HIS A 138 -11.93 -3.57 -19.95
C HIS A 138 -11.93 -4.19 -18.50
N LEU A 139 -10.88 -4.99 -18.21
CA LEU A 139 -10.44 -5.97 -17.17
C LEU A 139 -10.38 -5.59 -15.70
N GLY A 140 -10.55 -6.64 -14.85
CA GLY A 140 -9.58 -7.25 -13.91
C GLY A 140 -9.24 -8.71 -14.31
N SER A 141 -7.98 -9.16 -14.22
CA SER A 141 -7.36 -10.38 -14.83
C SER A 141 -8.19 -11.27 -15.79
N LEU A 142 -9.26 -11.97 -15.38
CA LEU A 142 -10.10 -12.81 -16.28
C LEU A 142 -11.17 -12.03 -17.06
N SER A 143 -11.44 -10.78 -16.72
CA SER A 143 -12.60 -10.02 -17.18
C SER A 143 -12.49 -9.51 -18.64
N ARG A 144 -11.30 -9.23 -19.22
CA ARG A 144 -11.12 -9.07 -20.71
C ARG A 144 -10.80 -10.40 -21.40
N SER A 145 -10.71 -11.52 -20.68
CA SER A 145 -10.51 -12.82 -21.35
C SER A 145 -11.76 -13.31 -22.10
N GLY A 146 -12.89 -12.59 -21.97
CA GLY A 146 -14.18 -12.93 -22.57
C GLY A 146 -14.91 -14.04 -21.81
N LYS A 147 -14.50 -14.34 -20.58
CA LYS A 147 -15.14 -15.32 -19.69
C LYS A 147 -16.24 -14.63 -18.88
N GLN A 148 -17.32 -15.37 -18.60
CA GLN A 148 -18.31 -14.96 -17.62
C GLN A 148 -17.80 -15.34 -16.23
N ILE A 149 -17.69 -14.35 -15.35
CA ILE A 149 -17.10 -14.50 -14.02
C ILE A 149 -18.18 -14.20 -12.99
N LEU A 150 -18.35 -15.11 -12.04
CA LEU A 150 -19.12 -14.91 -10.83
C LEU A 150 -18.13 -14.99 -9.66
N HIS A 151 -17.95 -13.88 -8.95
CA HIS A 151 -17.11 -13.78 -7.76
C HIS A 151 -18.03 -13.67 -6.55
N ILE A 152 -17.86 -14.56 -5.59
CA ILE A 152 -18.70 -14.70 -4.41
C ILE A 152 -17.82 -14.56 -3.17
N ASP A 153 -18.26 -13.80 -2.18
CA ASP A 153 -17.62 -13.68 -0.86
C ASP A 153 -18.69 -13.85 0.24
N ARG A 154 -18.37 -14.69 1.24
CA ARG A 154 -19.27 -14.97 2.36
C ARG A 154 -19.48 -13.77 3.27
N ASN A 155 -18.54 -12.83 3.25
CA ASN A 155 -18.57 -11.63 4.07
C ASN A 155 -19.40 -10.55 3.37
N ASP A 156 -19.95 -9.64 4.17
CA ASP A 156 -20.68 -8.46 3.71
C ASP A 156 -19.76 -7.27 3.38
N TYR A 157 -18.44 -7.50 3.42
CA TYR A 157 -17.39 -6.52 3.15
C TYR A 157 -16.34 -7.11 2.19
N TYR A 158 -15.56 -6.24 1.54
CA TYR A 158 -14.46 -6.63 0.66
C TYR A 158 -13.18 -6.97 1.42
N GLY A 159 -12.34 -7.80 0.81
CA GLY A 159 -10.98 -8.07 1.26
C GLY A 159 -10.83 -9.32 2.12
N GLY A 160 -11.91 -9.92 2.61
CA GLY A 160 -11.85 -11.13 3.43
C GLY A 160 -10.94 -10.95 4.64
N ASP A 161 -9.87 -11.74 4.72
CA ASP A 161 -8.84 -11.65 5.78
C ASP A 161 -7.99 -10.36 5.70
N GLU A 162 -8.04 -9.64 4.58
CA GLU A 162 -7.35 -8.35 4.38
C GLU A 162 -8.23 -7.13 4.64
N ALA A 163 -9.46 -7.32 5.14
CA ALA A 163 -10.44 -6.25 5.27
C ALA A 163 -9.94 -5.07 6.14
N ALA A 164 -10.41 -3.87 5.78
CA ALA A 164 -10.23 -2.66 6.57
C ALA A 164 -11.57 -2.22 7.15
N LEU A 165 -11.61 -1.97 8.46
CA LEU A 165 -12.85 -1.79 9.21
C LEU A 165 -12.94 -0.38 9.79
N SER A 166 -14.13 0.23 9.73
CA SER A 166 -14.50 1.35 10.60
C SER A 166 -14.65 0.89 12.05
N LEU A 167 -14.73 1.83 13.01
CA LEU A 167 -14.89 1.48 14.43
C LEU A 167 -16.15 0.62 14.68
N SER A 168 -17.25 0.96 14.04
CA SER A 168 -18.51 0.22 14.17
C SER A 168 -18.47 -1.16 13.51
N GLU A 169 -17.72 -1.30 12.42
CA GLU A 169 -17.50 -2.61 11.78
C GLU A 169 -16.58 -3.48 12.64
N ALA A 170 -15.53 -2.90 13.24
CA ALA A 170 -14.66 -3.59 14.18
C ALA A 170 -15.45 -4.13 15.40
N GLU A 171 -16.38 -3.36 15.96
CA GLU A 171 -17.26 -3.83 17.04
C GLU A 171 -18.14 -5.02 16.63
N GLN A 172 -18.67 -5.03 15.40
CA GLN A 172 -19.46 -6.14 14.87
C GLN A 172 -18.57 -7.36 14.60
N TRP A 173 -17.39 -7.12 14.03
CA TRP A 173 -16.42 -8.13 13.72
C TRP A 173 -15.92 -8.85 14.98
N VAL A 174 -15.65 -8.12 16.07
CA VAL A 174 -15.27 -8.71 17.36
C VAL A 174 -16.38 -9.58 17.95
N LYS A 175 -17.65 -9.20 17.82
CA LYS A 175 -18.77 -10.07 18.27
C LYS A 175 -18.80 -11.42 17.53
N LYS A 176 -18.39 -11.44 16.26
CA LYS A 176 -18.31 -12.66 15.43
C LYS A 176 -17.07 -13.51 15.72
N HIS A 177 -15.99 -12.90 16.22
CA HIS A 177 -14.66 -13.51 16.36
C HIS A 177 -14.13 -13.57 17.80
N GLY A 178 -14.93 -13.19 18.79
CA GLY A 178 -14.51 -13.16 20.20
C GLY A 178 -14.44 -14.53 20.87
N GLY A 179 -15.03 -15.56 20.26
CA GLY A 179 -15.00 -16.94 20.76
C GLY A 179 -13.73 -17.71 20.42
N ASP A 180 -13.65 -18.94 20.90
CA ASP A 180 -12.55 -19.86 20.59
C ASP A 180 -12.57 -20.27 19.11
N ALA A 181 -11.40 -20.62 18.56
CA ALA A 181 -11.27 -21.14 17.19
C ALA A 181 -12.15 -22.38 16.91
N SER A 182 -12.54 -23.12 17.97
CA SER A 182 -13.41 -24.29 17.88
C SER A 182 -14.89 -23.93 17.62
N GLU A 183 -15.32 -22.72 17.96
CA GLU A 183 -16.69 -22.25 17.78
C GLU A 183 -16.96 -21.78 16.34
N ASN A 184 -15.90 -21.45 15.59
CA ASN A 184 -16.00 -20.93 14.23
C ASN A 184 -14.89 -21.51 13.34
N ALA A 185 -14.99 -22.81 13.03
CA ALA A 185 -13.98 -23.57 12.28
C ALA A 185 -13.60 -22.96 10.92
N ASP A 186 -14.48 -22.13 10.33
CA ASP A 186 -14.25 -21.48 9.05
C ASP A 186 -13.46 -20.16 9.16
N SER A 187 -13.33 -19.55 10.35
CA SER A 187 -12.71 -18.23 10.51
C SER A 187 -11.19 -18.28 10.68
N ALA A 188 -10.49 -17.35 10.02
CA ALA A 188 -9.05 -17.16 10.20
C ALA A 188 -8.70 -16.50 11.54
N TYR A 189 -9.70 -16.04 12.29
CA TYR A 189 -9.52 -15.26 13.50
C TYR A 189 -10.29 -15.82 14.69
N SER A 190 -9.71 -15.63 15.89
CA SER A 190 -10.36 -15.93 17.16
C SER A 190 -9.89 -14.97 18.26
N HIS A 191 -10.48 -15.11 19.46
CA HIS A 191 -10.10 -14.33 20.65
C HIS A 191 -10.10 -12.81 20.45
N ALA A 192 -10.97 -12.32 19.56
CA ALA A 192 -11.08 -10.91 19.28
C ALA A 192 -11.66 -10.14 20.48
N THR A 193 -11.01 -9.05 20.88
CA THR A 193 -11.47 -8.17 21.96
C THR A 193 -11.22 -6.70 21.62
N ILE A 194 -12.05 -5.82 22.16
CA ILE A 194 -11.87 -4.37 22.09
C ILE A 194 -11.76 -3.81 23.51
N SER A 195 -10.77 -2.95 23.72
CA SER A 195 -10.62 -2.12 24.91
C SER A 195 -10.68 -0.64 24.53
N LEU A 196 -11.36 0.14 25.35
CA LEU A 196 -11.49 1.60 25.23
C LEU A 196 -10.77 2.24 26.42
N SER A 197 -10.16 3.40 26.21
CA SER A 197 -9.61 4.18 27.32
C SER A 197 -10.72 4.82 28.16
N ASP A 198 -10.55 4.78 29.49
CA ASP A 198 -11.48 5.43 30.44
C ASP A 198 -11.40 6.98 30.40
N ALA A 199 -10.42 7.55 29.69
CA ALA A 199 -10.09 8.97 29.65
C ALA A 199 -10.99 9.80 28.70
N GLN A 200 -12.29 9.49 28.59
CA GLN A 200 -13.24 10.27 27.79
C GLN A 200 -13.84 11.49 28.53
N GLU A 201 -13.20 11.98 29.60
CA GLU A 201 -13.61 13.21 30.29
C GLU A 201 -13.31 14.49 29.47
N GLU A 202 -14.06 15.56 29.77
CA GLU A 202 -14.07 16.83 29.05
C GLU A 202 -12.67 17.47 28.97
N GLY A 203 -12.07 17.46 27.76
CA GLY A 203 -10.78 18.09 27.46
C GLY A 203 -9.71 17.13 26.90
N ALA A 204 -9.90 15.81 27.00
CA ALA A 204 -9.00 14.83 26.39
C ALA A 204 -9.22 14.70 24.87
N LYS A 205 -8.15 14.36 24.13
CA LYS A 205 -8.23 14.06 22.69
C LYS A 205 -9.14 12.84 22.49
N LYS A 206 -10.25 13.01 21.79
CA LYS A 206 -11.27 11.95 21.60
C LYS A 206 -11.09 11.22 20.28
N LEU A 207 -11.64 10.00 20.22
CA LEU A 207 -11.87 9.30 18.95
C LEU A 207 -12.77 10.16 18.04
N GLY A 208 -12.50 10.09 16.75
CA GLY A 208 -13.36 10.67 15.72
C GLY A 208 -14.63 9.85 15.50
N PHE A 209 -15.41 10.22 14.49
CA PHE A 209 -16.56 9.44 14.06
C PHE A 209 -16.13 8.10 13.46
N SER A 210 -16.97 7.05 13.57
CA SER A 210 -16.63 5.69 13.15
C SER A 210 -16.03 5.58 11.74
N ARG A 211 -16.66 6.23 10.75
CA ARG A 211 -16.24 6.20 9.34
C ARG A 211 -14.97 7.02 9.03
N ALA A 212 -14.41 7.70 10.03
CA ALA A 212 -13.13 8.38 9.87
C ALA A 212 -11.95 7.42 9.98
N TYR A 213 -12.23 6.14 10.22
CA TYR A 213 -11.24 5.09 10.42
C TYR A 213 -11.38 4.01 9.35
N SER A 214 -10.24 3.51 8.89
CA SER A 214 -10.13 2.34 8.01
C SER A 214 -9.03 1.43 8.56
N LEU A 215 -9.40 0.53 9.48
CA LEU A 215 -8.46 -0.25 10.29
C LEU A 215 -8.22 -1.62 9.65
N ALA A 216 -7.07 -1.79 9.00
CA ALA A 216 -6.68 -3.04 8.37
C ALA A 216 -6.52 -4.21 9.38
N LEU A 217 -7.19 -5.34 9.15
CA LEU A 217 -6.97 -6.59 9.89
C LEU A 217 -5.60 -7.20 9.61
N ALA A 218 -5.05 -6.95 8.43
CA ALA A 218 -3.74 -7.43 8.00
C ALA A 218 -2.98 -6.30 7.28
N PRO A 219 -2.29 -5.42 8.03
CA PRO A 219 -1.47 -4.38 7.42
C PRO A 219 -0.21 -4.98 6.82
N HIS A 220 0.11 -4.56 5.60
CA HIS A 220 1.19 -5.11 4.81
C HIS A 220 2.25 -4.06 4.46
N LEU A 221 3.51 -4.43 4.71
CA LEU A 221 4.71 -3.78 4.25
C LEU A 221 5.04 -4.28 2.84
N VAL A 222 4.82 -3.44 1.82
CA VAL A 222 5.14 -3.79 0.43
C VAL A 222 6.51 -3.20 0.08
N TYR A 223 7.55 -4.03 0.03
CA TYR A 223 8.87 -3.59 -0.42
C TYR A 223 8.80 -3.04 -1.85
N ALA A 224 9.61 -2.03 -2.17
CA ALA A 224 9.61 -1.43 -3.49
C ALA A 224 9.91 -2.46 -4.61
N ARG A 225 10.69 -3.51 -4.30
CA ARG A 225 10.99 -4.62 -5.22
C ARG A 225 9.93 -5.71 -5.28
N SER A 226 8.78 -5.53 -4.63
CA SER A 226 7.71 -6.50 -4.71
C SER A 226 7.19 -6.64 -6.14
N ASN A 227 6.88 -7.87 -6.54
CA ASN A 227 6.27 -8.18 -7.83
C ASN A 227 4.83 -7.66 -7.94
N LEU A 228 4.20 -7.28 -6.82
CA LEU A 228 2.88 -6.66 -6.78
C LEU A 228 2.86 -5.30 -7.49
N LEU A 229 3.87 -4.46 -7.29
CA LEU A 229 3.86 -3.09 -7.83
C LEU A 229 3.90 -3.09 -9.36
N PRO A 230 4.80 -3.84 -10.04
CA PRO A 230 4.73 -4.00 -11.49
C PRO A 230 3.43 -4.61 -11.98
N ALA A 231 2.85 -5.57 -11.26
CA ALA A 231 1.59 -6.21 -11.64
C ALA A 231 0.42 -5.20 -11.61
N VAL A 232 0.36 -4.33 -10.59
CA VAL A 232 -0.63 -3.24 -10.48
C VAL A 232 -0.48 -2.21 -11.60
N VAL A 233 0.76 -1.94 -12.02
CA VAL A 233 1.03 -1.04 -13.15
C VAL A 233 0.60 -1.69 -14.47
N SER A 234 1.02 -2.93 -14.72
CA SER A 234 0.71 -3.65 -15.97
C SER A 234 -0.77 -3.95 -16.13
N SER A 235 -1.50 -4.10 -15.01
CA SER A 235 -2.96 -4.22 -14.99
C SER A 235 -3.70 -2.88 -15.11
N ARG A 236 -2.98 -1.75 -15.22
CA ARG A 236 -3.57 -0.40 -15.29
C ARG A 236 -4.53 -0.08 -14.13
N THR A 237 -4.36 -0.74 -12.99
CA THR A 237 -5.16 -0.48 -11.78
C THR A 237 -4.50 0.56 -10.88
N HIS A 238 -3.23 0.91 -11.16
CA HIS A 238 -2.46 1.92 -10.42
C HIS A 238 -3.14 3.30 -10.36
N SER A 239 -3.92 3.71 -11.36
CA SER A 239 -4.60 5.01 -11.36
C SER A 239 -5.71 5.14 -10.31
N GLN A 240 -6.13 4.01 -9.71
CA GLN A 240 -7.13 3.95 -8.65
C GLN A 240 -6.52 3.62 -7.28
N LEU A 241 -5.19 3.44 -7.21
CA LEU A 241 -4.48 3.04 -6.00
C LEU A 241 -3.44 4.10 -5.66
N GLU A 242 -3.43 4.54 -4.41
CA GLU A 242 -2.41 5.45 -3.89
C GLU A 242 -1.47 4.68 -2.95
N PHE A 243 -0.18 4.67 -3.28
CA PHE A 243 0.85 4.09 -2.42
C PHE A 243 1.66 5.21 -1.77
N GLN A 244 1.93 5.06 -0.47
CA GLN A 244 2.70 6.03 0.30
C GLN A 244 3.95 5.40 0.88
N ALA A 245 5.01 6.21 1.03
CA ALA A 245 6.30 5.74 1.50
C ALA A 245 6.27 5.32 2.97
N ILE A 246 6.96 4.22 3.27
CA ILE A 246 7.30 3.80 4.63
C ILE A 246 8.74 4.22 4.90
N GLY A 247 8.91 5.14 5.83
CA GLY A 247 10.16 5.87 6.03
C GLY A 247 11.19 5.08 6.80
N SER A 248 11.20 5.28 8.12
CA SER A 248 12.31 4.82 8.97
C SER A 248 11.99 3.56 9.76
N TRP A 249 13.04 2.78 10.00
CA TRP A 249 13.02 1.65 10.92
C TRP A 249 13.56 2.11 12.26
N PHE A 250 12.98 1.60 13.33
CA PHE A 250 13.38 1.91 14.70
C PHE A 250 13.49 0.65 15.54
N THR A 251 14.37 0.70 16.54
CA THR A 251 14.43 -0.27 17.63
C THR A 251 14.01 0.40 18.93
N VAL A 252 13.22 -0.32 19.73
CA VAL A 252 12.93 0.05 21.12
C VAL A 252 13.54 -1.00 22.01
N THR A 253 14.50 -0.59 22.83
CA THR A 253 15.08 -1.43 23.87
C THR A 253 14.48 -1.06 25.21
N ALA A 254 13.90 -2.05 25.89
CA ALA A 254 13.43 -1.90 27.26
C ALA A 254 14.58 -1.50 28.22
N PRO A 255 14.27 -0.85 29.35
CA PRO A 255 15.26 -0.53 30.38
C PRO A 255 15.96 -1.82 30.87
N LEU A 256 17.29 -1.79 31.00
CA LEU A 256 18.00 -2.85 31.71
C LEU A 256 17.63 -2.80 33.20
N ASP A 257 17.26 -3.96 33.77
CA ASP A 257 16.87 -4.09 35.18
C ASP A 257 17.82 -3.32 36.12
N GLY A 258 17.26 -2.41 36.92
CA GLY A 258 17.98 -1.70 37.99
C GLY A 258 18.47 -0.28 37.69
N LEU A 259 18.21 0.29 36.50
CA LEU A 259 18.39 1.74 36.24
C LEU A 259 17.07 2.44 35.93
N PRO A 260 16.85 3.70 36.40
CA PRO A 260 15.64 4.48 36.14
C PRO A 260 15.63 5.09 34.73
N SER A 261 16.16 4.38 33.73
CA SER A 261 16.19 4.85 32.34
C SER A 261 14.88 4.49 31.65
N ARG A 262 14.27 5.45 30.95
CA ARG A 262 13.14 5.21 30.05
C ARG A 262 13.54 4.25 28.92
N SER A 263 12.55 3.58 28.32
CA SER A 263 12.71 2.86 27.06
C SER A 263 13.37 3.76 26.01
N ARG A 264 14.35 3.23 25.27
CA ARG A 264 15.14 4.02 24.31
C ARG A 264 14.75 3.67 22.88
N LEU A 265 14.24 4.66 22.15
CA LEU A 265 14.01 4.61 20.71
C LEU A 265 15.30 4.93 19.96
N THR A 266 15.71 4.06 19.04
CA THR A 266 16.90 4.26 18.20
C THR A 266 16.53 4.07 16.73
N ARG A 267 16.91 5.01 15.86
CA ARG A 267 16.69 4.88 14.41
C ARG A 267 17.70 3.89 13.82
N VAL A 268 17.22 2.97 13.00
CA VAL A 268 18.06 2.02 12.27
C VAL A 268 18.76 2.76 11.11
N PRO A 269 20.10 2.66 10.99
CA PRO A 269 20.83 3.27 9.88
C PRO A 269 20.33 2.77 8.52
N SER A 270 20.00 3.69 7.62
CA SER A 270 19.41 3.38 6.31
C SER A 270 20.43 3.20 5.18
N GLY A 271 21.70 3.57 5.44
CA GLY A 271 22.76 3.47 4.44
C GLY A 271 24.15 3.48 5.05
N ARG A 272 25.15 3.35 4.16
CA ARG A 272 26.56 3.36 4.56
C ARG A 272 26.92 4.62 5.36
N GLU A 273 26.47 5.78 4.92
CA GLU A 273 26.78 7.05 5.60
C GLU A 273 26.24 7.08 7.03
N ASP A 274 24.99 6.64 7.23
CA ASP A 274 24.36 6.56 8.56
C ASP A 274 25.13 5.62 9.48
N VAL A 275 25.57 4.45 8.98
CA VAL A 275 26.40 3.52 9.75
C VAL A 275 27.72 4.15 10.18
N PHE A 276 28.32 5.00 9.33
CA PHE A 276 29.57 5.68 9.70
C PHE A 276 29.35 6.86 10.66
N ARG A 277 28.18 7.51 10.61
CA ARG A 277 27.77 8.58 11.54
C ARG A 277 27.31 8.06 12.91
N ASP A 278 26.98 6.77 13.04
CA ASP A 278 26.53 6.18 14.31
C ASP A 278 27.68 6.09 15.32
N ASP A 279 27.65 6.93 16.36
CA ASP A 279 28.66 6.95 17.42
C ASP A 279 28.53 5.78 18.42
N SER A 280 27.45 4.99 18.36
CA SER A 280 27.27 3.80 19.21
C SER A 280 28.13 2.61 18.77
N LEU A 281 28.71 2.67 17.56
CA LEU A 281 29.57 1.63 16.99
C LEU A 281 31.02 2.09 16.88
N ASP A 282 31.94 1.29 17.42
CA ASP A 282 33.37 1.53 17.24
C ASP A 282 33.81 1.22 15.79
N LEU A 283 34.97 1.75 15.38
CA LEU A 283 35.49 1.58 14.02
C LEU A 283 35.68 0.11 13.62
N ARG A 284 35.98 -0.77 14.60
CA ARG A 284 36.11 -2.20 14.34
C ARG A 284 34.75 -2.82 14.04
N SER A 285 33.73 -2.53 14.83
CA SER A 285 32.36 -3.01 14.60
C SER A 285 31.80 -2.47 13.30
N LYS A 286 32.03 -1.19 12.96
CA LYS A 286 31.65 -0.62 11.65
C LYS A 286 32.25 -1.39 10.48
N ARG A 287 33.54 -1.74 10.55
CA ARG A 287 34.20 -2.57 9.51
C ARG A 287 33.63 -3.97 9.42
N SER A 288 33.36 -4.62 10.56
CA SER A 288 32.75 -5.95 10.62
C SER A 288 31.31 -5.96 10.09
N LEU A 289 30.52 -4.94 10.44
CA LEU A 289 29.17 -4.75 9.91
C LEU A 289 29.19 -4.57 8.39
N MET A 290 30.08 -3.72 7.86
CA MET A 290 30.25 -3.56 6.42
C MET A 290 30.76 -4.82 5.71
N LYS A 291 31.46 -5.73 6.40
CA LYS A 291 31.80 -7.06 5.86
C LYS A 291 30.54 -7.93 5.75
N PHE A 292 29.69 -7.92 6.77
CA PHE A 292 28.43 -8.65 6.76
C PHE A 292 27.45 -8.10 5.70
N LEU A 293 27.24 -6.78 5.64
CA LEU A 293 26.34 -6.17 4.65
C LEU A 293 26.77 -6.44 3.19
N ARG A 294 28.09 -6.55 2.93
CA ARG A 294 28.59 -6.98 1.62
C ARG A 294 28.22 -8.44 1.31
N PHE A 295 28.37 -9.33 2.29
CA PHE A 295 27.91 -10.72 2.14
C PHE A 295 26.40 -10.77 1.87
N VAL A 296 25.60 -9.98 2.59
CA VAL A 296 24.14 -9.88 2.37
C VAL A 296 23.81 -9.35 0.97
N ALA A 297 24.60 -8.43 0.41
CA ALA A 297 24.35 -7.91 -0.93
C ALA A 297 24.56 -8.96 -2.03
N SER A 298 25.47 -9.92 -1.82
CA SER A 298 25.91 -10.92 -2.81
C SER A 298 25.60 -12.37 -2.41
N TYR A 299 24.69 -12.61 -1.46
CA TYR A 299 24.47 -13.94 -0.87
C TYR A 299 23.92 -14.99 -1.85
N ASP A 300 23.26 -14.54 -2.91
CA ASP A 300 22.66 -15.34 -3.97
C ASP A 300 23.61 -15.57 -5.17
N GLU A 301 24.76 -14.90 -5.20
CA GLU A 301 25.81 -15.13 -6.19
C GLU A 301 26.49 -16.49 -5.97
N GLU A 302 26.84 -17.18 -7.07
CA GLU A 302 27.46 -18.52 -7.04
C GLU A 302 28.70 -18.59 -6.13
N SER A 303 29.47 -17.49 -6.03
CA SER A 303 30.66 -17.40 -5.18
C SER A 303 30.38 -17.43 -3.67
N GLU A 304 29.20 -17.02 -3.21
CA GLU A 304 28.84 -16.98 -1.78
C GLU A 304 27.78 -18.02 -1.40
N GLN A 305 27.18 -18.72 -2.38
CA GLN A 305 26.20 -19.78 -2.14
C GLN A 305 26.72 -20.88 -1.22
N GLN A 306 27.97 -21.33 -1.39
CA GLN A 306 28.55 -22.34 -0.52
C GLN A 306 28.62 -21.84 0.94
N ARG A 307 29.09 -20.62 1.16
CA ARG A 307 29.12 -20.01 2.50
C ARG A 307 27.71 -19.86 3.06
N MET A 308 26.73 -19.45 2.25
CA MET A 308 25.34 -19.32 2.70
C MET A 308 24.79 -20.67 3.18
N VAL A 309 25.05 -21.77 2.45
CA VAL A 309 24.63 -23.13 2.83
C VAL A 309 25.26 -23.57 4.16
N GLU A 310 26.54 -23.26 4.38
CA GLU A 310 27.25 -23.56 5.63
C GLU A 310 26.70 -22.77 6.83
N LEU A 311 26.33 -21.51 6.61
CA LEU A 311 25.90 -20.60 7.69
C LEU A 311 24.39 -20.64 7.97
N LYS A 312 23.56 -21.10 7.03
CA LYS A 312 22.08 -20.93 7.07
C LYS A 312 21.42 -21.34 8.39
N GLY A 313 21.91 -22.41 9.01
CA GLY A 313 21.33 -22.98 10.23
C GLY A 313 21.84 -22.35 11.54
N LEU A 314 22.84 -21.47 11.45
CA LEU A 314 23.38 -20.80 12.63
C LEU A 314 22.48 -19.61 13.04
N PRO A 315 22.29 -19.38 14.35
CA PRO A 315 21.69 -18.15 14.84
C PRO A 315 22.44 -16.92 14.34
N LEU A 316 21.72 -15.87 13.97
CA LEU A 316 22.27 -14.63 13.42
C LEU A 316 23.35 -14.05 14.34
N SER A 317 23.06 -13.94 15.63
CA SER A 317 23.98 -13.39 16.63
C SER A 317 25.28 -14.21 16.76
N VAL A 318 25.19 -15.54 16.63
CA VAL A 318 26.34 -16.46 16.66
C VAL A 318 27.19 -16.29 15.40
N ALA A 319 26.56 -16.31 14.23
CA ALA A 319 27.25 -16.17 12.95
C ALA A 319 27.95 -14.80 12.83
N LEU A 320 27.30 -13.72 13.25
CA LEU A 320 27.89 -12.36 13.30
C LEU A 320 29.16 -12.32 14.14
N LYS A 321 29.15 -12.96 15.31
CA LYS A 321 30.32 -13.02 16.21
C LYS A 321 31.45 -13.90 15.63
N GLN A 322 31.12 -15.11 15.18
CA GLN A 322 32.11 -16.12 14.81
C GLN A 322 32.69 -15.93 13.40
N HIS A 323 31.88 -15.54 12.41
CA HIS A 323 32.29 -15.47 11.00
C HIS A 323 32.54 -14.04 10.48
N PHE A 324 31.86 -13.05 11.07
CA PHE A 324 31.99 -11.64 10.67
C PHE A 324 32.78 -10.79 11.69
N GLY A 325 33.07 -11.34 12.87
CA GLY A 325 33.83 -10.65 13.92
C GLY A 325 33.09 -9.48 14.56
N LEU A 326 31.77 -9.40 14.36
CA LEU A 326 30.91 -8.36 14.93
C LEU A 326 30.57 -8.74 16.37
N LYS A 327 31.35 -8.19 17.31
CA LYS A 327 31.21 -8.48 18.76
C LYS A 327 30.24 -7.54 19.48
N SER A 328 29.89 -6.41 18.86
CA SER A 328 28.96 -5.46 19.46
C SER A 328 27.54 -5.99 19.43
N ALA A 329 26.90 -6.08 20.59
CA ALA A 329 25.48 -6.40 20.71
C ALA A 329 24.60 -5.29 20.10
N THR A 330 25.07 -4.03 20.10
CA THR A 330 24.30 -2.87 19.61
C THR A 330 23.98 -2.94 18.11
N ALA A 331 24.76 -3.69 17.33
CA ALA A 331 24.54 -3.85 15.90
C ALA A 331 23.55 -4.99 15.57
N VAL A 332 23.21 -5.86 16.52
CA VAL A 332 22.31 -7.01 16.27
C VAL A 332 20.87 -6.55 16.17
N GLY A 333 20.40 -5.72 17.11
CA GLY A 333 19.03 -5.17 17.11
C GLY A 333 18.63 -4.51 15.78
N PRO A 334 19.44 -3.59 15.21
CA PRO A 334 19.17 -3.01 13.89
C PRO A 334 19.06 -4.06 12.77
N LEU A 335 19.88 -5.11 12.77
CA LEU A 335 19.79 -6.18 11.77
C LEU A 335 18.53 -7.04 11.95
N LEU A 336 18.12 -7.30 13.19
CA LEU A 336 16.84 -7.95 13.48
C LEU A 336 15.66 -7.08 13.05
N ALA A 337 15.73 -5.76 13.27
CA ALA A 337 14.70 -4.83 12.82
C ALA A 337 14.55 -4.81 11.29
N LEU A 338 15.64 -4.97 10.53
CA LEU A 338 15.59 -5.12 9.08
C LEU A 338 15.05 -6.50 8.64
N ALA A 339 15.35 -7.55 9.40
CA ALA A 339 14.88 -8.91 9.13
C ALA A 339 13.44 -9.17 9.57
N LEU A 340 12.92 -8.40 10.53
CA LEU A 340 11.56 -8.51 11.09
C LEU A 340 11.15 -9.93 11.54
N PRO A 341 11.94 -10.62 12.38
CA PRO A 341 11.57 -11.95 12.87
C PRO A 341 10.35 -11.90 13.79
N THR A 342 9.55 -12.97 13.78
CA THR A 342 8.46 -13.23 14.75
C THR A 342 8.93 -14.01 15.97
N VAL A 343 10.14 -14.55 15.92
CA VAL A 343 10.76 -15.38 16.95
C VAL A 343 11.85 -14.59 17.70
N SER A 344 12.43 -15.19 18.74
CA SER A 344 13.49 -14.55 19.53
C SER A 344 14.79 -14.33 18.73
N GLU A 345 15.70 -13.49 19.26
CA GLU A 345 17.03 -13.27 18.66
C GLU A 345 17.81 -14.58 18.51
N ILE A 346 17.69 -15.47 19.50
CA ILE A 346 18.46 -16.72 19.57
C ILE A 346 17.95 -17.74 18.54
N GLU A 347 16.67 -17.70 18.20
CA GLU A 347 16.04 -18.57 17.20
C GLU A 347 16.17 -18.02 15.78
N THR A 348 16.41 -16.72 15.63
CA THR A 348 16.54 -16.08 14.31
C THR A 348 17.82 -16.56 13.61
N THR A 349 17.67 -17.30 12.51
CA THR A 349 18.79 -17.89 11.75
C THR A 349 19.30 -16.99 10.63
N ILE A 350 20.51 -17.26 10.13
CA ILE A 350 21.06 -16.64 8.92
C ILE A 350 20.18 -16.91 7.69
N GLY A 351 19.64 -18.13 7.57
CA GLY A 351 18.74 -18.52 6.48
C GLY A 351 17.48 -17.66 6.41
N PHE A 352 16.95 -17.25 7.56
CA PHE A 352 15.80 -16.35 7.65
C PHE A 352 16.19 -14.89 7.42
N ALA A 353 17.24 -14.41 8.09
CA ALA A 353 17.56 -12.99 8.17
C ALA A 353 18.21 -12.43 6.88
N VAL A 354 19.16 -13.15 6.27
CA VAL A 354 19.93 -12.63 5.14
C VAL A 354 19.07 -12.29 3.92
N PRO A 355 18.17 -13.16 3.43
CA PRO A 355 17.29 -12.82 2.31
C PRO A 355 16.40 -11.60 2.59
N ARG A 356 15.88 -11.47 3.82
CA ARG A 356 15.01 -10.36 4.21
C ARG A 356 15.75 -9.02 4.30
N ILE A 357 16.95 -9.02 4.90
CA ILE A 357 17.82 -7.83 4.92
C ILE A 357 18.24 -7.47 3.50
N ALA A 358 18.58 -8.46 2.65
CA ALA A 358 18.92 -8.21 1.26
C ALA A 358 17.76 -7.58 0.48
N ARG A 359 16.53 -8.09 0.67
CA ARG A 359 15.31 -7.51 0.07
C ARG A 359 15.12 -6.05 0.48
N HIS A 360 15.29 -5.74 1.77
CA HIS A 360 15.24 -4.36 2.28
C HIS A 360 16.28 -3.48 1.57
N LEU A 361 17.56 -3.85 1.63
CA LEU A 361 18.66 -3.06 1.07
C LEU A 361 18.54 -2.86 -0.44
N ARG A 362 18.12 -3.90 -1.18
CA ARG A 362 17.93 -3.84 -2.64
C ARG A 362 16.73 -2.98 -3.05
N SER A 363 15.78 -2.77 -2.14
CA SER A 363 14.59 -1.95 -2.40
C SER A 363 14.83 -0.46 -2.16
N ILE A 364 15.86 -0.08 -1.40
CA ILE A 364 16.23 1.32 -1.18
C ILE A 364 16.61 1.97 -2.51
N GLY A 365 16.09 3.19 -2.75
CA GLY A 365 16.49 4.01 -3.90
C GLY A 365 15.71 3.75 -5.18
N MET A 366 14.81 2.76 -5.22
CA MET A 366 14.08 2.43 -6.45
C MET A 366 13.05 3.48 -6.87
N PHE A 367 12.34 4.08 -5.92
CA PHE A 367 11.35 5.13 -6.16
C PHE A 367 11.83 6.50 -5.66
N GLY A 368 13.14 6.66 -5.48
CA GLY A 368 13.75 7.83 -4.88
C GLY A 368 14.47 7.52 -3.56
N PRO A 369 15.18 8.52 -3.02
CA PRO A 369 16.01 8.32 -1.85
C PRO A 369 15.20 8.15 -0.56
N GLY A 370 15.72 7.28 0.32
CA GLY A 370 15.37 7.29 1.75
C GLY A 370 14.20 6.42 2.20
N PHE A 371 13.67 5.55 1.34
CA PHE A 371 12.73 4.50 1.75
C PHE A 371 12.89 3.23 0.92
N SER A 372 12.52 2.09 1.50
CA SER A 372 12.60 0.77 0.88
C SER A 372 11.24 0.11 0.63
N ALA A 373 10.17 0.65 1.22
CA ALA A 373 8.85 0.04 1.20
C ALA A 373 7.75 1.11 1.11
N VAL A 374 6.57 0.65 0.72
CA VAL A 374 5.35 1.44 0.59
C VAL A 374 4.19 0.72 1.27
N LEU A 375 3.15 1.47 1.61
CA LEU A 375 1.84 0.96 2.03
C LEU A 375 0.76 1.47 1.06
N PRO A 376 -0.30 0.70 0.79
CA PRO A 376 -1.52 1.22 0.18
C PRO A 376 -2.25 2.11 1.18
N LYS A 377 -2.74 3.26 0.72
CA LYS A 377 -3.61 4.14 1.50
C LYS A 377 -4.96 3.46 1.78
N TRP A 378 -5.67 3.93 2.81
CA TRP A 378 -7.03 3.51 3.19
C TRP A 378 -7.18 2.09 3.74
N GLY A 379 -6.12 1.51 4.33
CA GLY A 379 -6.24 0.26 5.08
C GLY A 379 -5.70 -0.98 4.37
N GLY A 380 -4.58 -0.84 3.66
CA GLY A 380 -3.81 -2.00 3.19
C GLY A 380 -4.35 -2.67 1.92
N LEU A 381 -4.30 -4.00 1.87
CA LEU A 381 -4.57 -4.76 0.63
C LEU A 381 -6.06 -4.83 0.27
N ALA A 382 -6.98 -4.50 1.18
CA ALA A 382 -8.40 -4.40 0.88
C ALA A 382 -8.70 -3.47 -0.30
N GLU A 383 -7.97 -2.36 -0.44
CA GLU A 383 -8.12 -1.44 -1.57
C GLU A 383 -7.74 -2.08 -2.89
N ILE A 384 -6.69 -2.90 -2.90
CA ILE A 384 -6.28 -3.64 -4.10
C ILE A 384 -7.37 -4.65 -4.48
N ALA A 385 -7.96 -5.33 -3.50
CA ALA A 385 -9.08 -6.24 -3.73
C ALA A 385 -10.30 -5.50 -4.29
N GLN A 386 -10.68 -4.35 -3.73
CA GLN A 386 -11.79 -3.53 -4.21
C GLN A 386 -11.57 -3.04 -5.64
N VAL A 387 -10.38 -2.52 -5.96
CA VAL A 387 -10.03 -2.08 -7.31
C VAL A 387 -10.04 -3.25 -8.29
N ALA A 388 -9.55 -4.43 -7.88
CA ALA A 388 -9.63 -5.64 -8.69
C ALA A 388 -11.09 -6.10 -8.92
N CYS A 389 -11.98 -5.94 -7.94
CA CYS A 389 -13.40 -6.24 -8.07
C CYS A 389 -14.10 -5.26 -9.02
N ARG A 390 -13.82 -3.97 -8.91
CA ARG A 390 -14.31 -2.94 -9.84
C ARG A 390 -13.85 -3.23 -11.26
N ALA A 391 -12.56 -3.52 -11.42
CA ALA A 391 -11.96 -3.95 -12.66
C ALA A 391 -12.69 -5.18 -13.24
N CYS A 392 -12.99 -6.19 -12.41
CA CYS A 392 -13.76 -7.37 -12.82
C CYS A 392 -15.17 -7.02 -13.32
N ALA A 393 -15.87 -6.13 -12.60
CA ALA A 393 -17.22 -5.70 -12.95
C ALA A 393 -17.28 -4.95 -14.30
N VAL A 394 -16.28 -4.09 -14.58
CA VAL A 394 -16.22 -3.32 -15.83
C VAL A 394 -16.12 -4.24 -17.07
N GLY A 395 -15.44 -5.38 -16.98
CA GLY A 395 -15.45 -6.36 -18.08
C GLY A 395 -16.57 -7.40 -18.00
N GLY A 396 -17.61 -7.15 -17.19
CA GLY A 396 -18.85 -7.93 -17.18
C GLY A 396 -18.91 -9.06 -16.16
N GLY A 397 -17.98 -9.11 -15.21
CA GLY A 397 -18.07 -9.99 -14.05
C GLY A 397 -19.15 -9.54 -13.08
N VAL A 398 -19.71 -10.47 -12.32
CA VAL A 398 -20.67 -10.21 -11.24
C VAL A 398 -20.02 -10.52 -9.91
N TYR A 399 -20.13 -9.59 -8.96
CA TYR A 399 -19.61 -9.73 -7.60
C TYR A 399 -20.77 -9.78 -6.60
N VAL A 400 -20.76 -10.77 -5.70
CA VAL A 400 -21.84 -11.02 -4.73
C VAL A 400 -21.26 -11.17 -3.33
N LEU A 401 -21.59 -10.23 -2.45
CA LEU A 401 -21.25 -10.25 -1.02
C LEU A 401 -22.31 -11.01 -0.21
N GLY A 402 -21.95 -11.43 1.00
CA GLY A 402 -22.83 -12.09 1.96
C GLY A 402 -23.27 -13.49 1.55
N GLN A 403 -22.58 -14.10 0.58
CA GLN A 403 -22.95 -15.39 0.01
C GLN A 403 -21.73 -16.31 -0.02
N GLY A 404 -21.87 -17.54 0.43
CA GLY A 404 -20.83 -18.57 0.37
C GLY A 404 -21.22 -19.73 -0.54
N ILE A 405 -20.29 -20.67 -0.73
CA ILE A 405 -20.55 -21.94 -1.40
C ILE A 405 -20.77 -23.01 -0.33
N LYS A 406 -21.96 -23.60 -0.30
CA LYS A 406 -22.32 -24.64 0.66
C LYS A 406 -21.93 -26.03 0.16
N ASN A 407 -22.13 -26.30 -1.12
CA ASN A 407 -21.81 -27.58 -1.72
C ASN A 407 -21.38 -27.41 -3.18
N ALA A 408 -20.51 -28.30 -3.65
CA ALA A 408 -20.11 -28.35 -5.04
C ALA A 408 -20.02 -29.81 -5.49
N ILE A 409 -20.63 -30.12 -6.64
CA ILE A 409 -20.72 -31.49 -7.18
C ILE A 409 -20.33 -31.45 -8.66
N ARG A 410 -19.60 -32.47 -9.12
CA ARG A 410 -19.33 -32.66 -10.56
C ARG A 410 -20.60 -33.18 -11.24
N ALA A 411 -21.05 -32.53 -12.30
CA ALA A 411 -22.19 -33.02 -13.07
C ALA A 411 -21.89 -34.41 -13.68
N GLU A 412 -22.86 -35.31 -13.62
CA GLU A 412 -22.74 -36.71 -14.10
C GLU A 412 -22.76 -36.83 -15.64
N ASP A 413 -23.09 -35.74 -16.34
CA ASP A 413 -23.20 -35.71 -17.81
C ASP A 413 -21.82 -35.62 -18.48
N ALA A 414 -21.42 -36.71 -19.15
CA ALA A 414 -20.07 -36.98 -19.63
C ALA A 414 -19.53 -36.08 -20.78
N GLU A 415 -20.29 -35.10 -21.28
CA GLU A 415 -19.85 -34.26 -22.43
C GLU A 415 -19.33 -32.87 -22.05
N ASP A 416 -19.65 -32.32 -20.88
CA ASP A 416 -19.30 -30.93 -20.52
C ASP A 416 -19.04 -30.91 -19.00
N SER A 417 -17.78 -31.15 -18.58
CA SER A 417 -17.32 -31.35 -17.19
C SER A 417 -17.55 -30.17 -16.24
N LYS A 418 -18.79 -29.69 -16.11
CA LYS A 418 -19.21 -28.54 -15.31
C LYS A 418 -19.45 -28.94 -13.86
N LEU A 419 -19.17 -28.00 -12.98
CA LEU A 419 -19.48 -28.03 -11.55
C LEU A 419 -20.87 -27.44 -11.34
N ARG A 420 -21.68 -28.09 -10.50
CA ARG A 420 -22.91 -27.52 -9.92
C ARG A 420 -22.59 -27.06 -8.51
N LEU A 421 -22.88 -25.81 -8.20
CA LEU A 421 -22.59 -25.16 -6.92
C LEU A 421 -23.92 -24.77 -6.25
N GLU A 422 -24.10 -25.16 -4.99
CA GLU A 422 -25.19 -24.71 -4.12
C GLU A 422 -24.66 -23.55 -3.26
N LEU A 423 -25.30 -22.38 -3.38
CA LEU A 423 -24.93 -21.21 -2.59
C LEU A 423 -25.65 -21.19 -1.24
N THR A 424 -25.14 -20.41 -0.28
CA THR A 424 -25.74 -20.34 1.08
C THR A 424 -27.17 -19.79 1.10
N GLY A 425 -27.55 -18.97 0.13
CA GLY A 425 -28.92 -18.48 -0.05
C GLY A 425 -29.89 -19.50 -0.66
N GLY A 426 -29.39 -20.67 -1.07
CA GLY A 426 -30.17 -21.75 -1.68
C GLY A 426 -30.23 -21.73 -3.20
N GLU A 427 -29.63 -20.74 -3.86
CA GLU A 427 -29.51 -20.70 -5.31
C GLU A 427 -28.49 -21.72 -5.83
N GLU A 428 -28.74 -22.24 -7.03
CA GLU A 428 -27.82 -23.13 -7.74
C GLU A 428 -27.20 -22.44 -8.96
N VAL A 429 -25.89 -22.55 -9.10
CA VAL A 429 -25.14 -22.02 -10.25
C VAL A 429 -24.24 -23.08 -10.85
N THR A 430 -23.88 -22.92 -12.13
CA THR A 430 -22.96 -23.84 -12.82
C THR A 430 -21.71 -23.12 -13.29
N ALA A 431 -20.56 -23.78 -13.16
CA ALA A 431 -19.27 -23.22 -13.53
C ALA A 431 -18.36 -24.28 -14.16
N ARG A 432 -17.51 -23.88 -15.11
CA ARG A 432 -16.46 -24.76 -15.66
C ARG A 432 -15.22 -24.82 -14.79
N TRP A 433 -14.96 -23.77 -14.02
CA TRP A 433 -13.82 -23.66 -13.13
C TRP A 433 -14.30 -23.07 -11.82
N LEU A 434 -13.75 -23.58 -10.71
CA LEU A 434 -13.92 -23.02 -9.38
C LEU A 434 -12.54 -22.65 -8.84
N VAL A 435 -12.39 -21.42 -8.35
CA VAL A 435 -11.14 -20.91 -7.78
C VAL A 435 -11.45 -20.32 -6.41
N GLY A 436 -10.69 -20.67 -5.39
CA GLY A 436 -10.86 -20.13 -4.04
C GLY A 436 -9.75 -20.57 -3.09
N CYS A 437 -9.73 -20.01 -1.88
CA CYS A 437 -8.84 -20.44 -0.81
C CYS A 437 -9.42 -21.65 -0.07
N PRO A 438 -8.63 -22.42 0.70
CA PRO A 438 -9.08 -23.63 1.37
C PRO A 438 -10.32 -23.45 2.24
N ARG A 439 -10.45 -22.29 2.92
CA ARG A 439 -11.60 -21.97 3.77
C ARG A 439 -12.86 -21.74 2.94
N ASP A 440 -12.75 -21.15 1.75
CA ASP A 440 -13.86 -20.76 0.87
C ASP A 440 -14.39 -21.88 -0.02
N LEU A 441 -13.63 -22.96 -0.14
CA LEU A 441 -14.03 -24.12 -0.92
C LEU A 441 -14.76 -25.14 -0.03
N PRO A 442 -15.90 -25.70 -0.49
CA PRO A 442 -16.65 -26.65 0.30
C PRO A 442 -15.88 -27.96 0.48
N ALA A 443 -16.04 -28.59 1.65
CA ALA A 443 -15.39 -29.85 2.02
C ALA A 443 -15.74 -31.04 1.09
N THR A 444 -16.78 -30.90 0.26
CA THR A 444 -17.20 -31.91 -0.70
C THR A 444 -16.28 -32.03 -1.92
N ILE A 445 -15.50 -30.98 -2.23
CA ILE A 445 -14.53 -30.99 -3.33
C ILE A 445 -13.09 -30.83 -2.84
N SER A 446 -12.88 -30.03 -1.80
CA SER A 446 -11.58 -29.90 -1.16
C SER A 446 -11.52 -30.83 0.04
N LYS A 447 -10.51 -31.72 0.09
CA LYS A 447 -10.25 -32.48 1.32
C LYS A 447 -10.00 -31.46 2.43
N PRO A 448 -10.68 -31.56 3.59
CA PRO A 448 -10.35 -30.71 4.72
C PRO A 448 -8.86 -30.87 5.00
N ILE A 449 -8.14 -29.75 5.00
CA ILE A 449 -6.76 -29.72 5.47
C ILE A 449 -6.83 -30.18 6.93
N PRO A 450 -6.04 -31.19 7.36
CA PRO A 450 -5.98 -31.51 8.77
C PRO A 450 -5.68 -30.23 9.54
N ASN A 451 -6.50 -29.88 10.55
CA ASN A 451 -6.20 -28.85 11.55
C ASN A 451 -5.01 -29.32 12.42
N GLN A 452 -3.87 -29.60 11.79
CA GLN A 452 -2.56 -29.75 12.41
C GLN A 452 -1.73 -28.50 12.12
N ALA A 453 -2.36 -27.33 12.05
CA ALA A 453 -1.63 -26.11 12.33
C ALA A 453 -1.21 -26.22 13.80
N ASP A 454 0.10 -26.18 14.06
CA ASP A 454 0.60 -26.09 15.42
C ASP A 454 0.09 -24.77 15.99
N PRO A 455 -0.68 -24.74 17.09
CA PRO A 455 -1.10 -23.49 17.73
C PRO A 455 0.09 -22.58 18.05
N ALA A 456 1.31 -23.15 18.13
CA ALA A 456 2.54 -22.41 18.24
C ALA A 456 2.79 -21.45 17.05
N GLU A 457 2.15 -21.62 15.89
CA GLU A 457 2.29 -20.81 14.67
C GLU A 457 1.40 -19.57 14.62
N ASP A 458 0.43 -19.48 15.52
CA ASP A 458 -0.55 -18.40 15.51
C ASP A 458 0.11 -17.05 15.85
N ILE A 459 -0.35 -16.01 15.15
CA ILE A 459 0.14 -14.65 15.35
C ILE A 459 -0.89 -13.87 16.14
N MET A 460 -0.45 -13.32 17.28
CA MET A 460 -1.22 -12.36 18.05
C MET A 460 -1.05 -10.98 17.41
N LYS A 461 -2.17 -10.31 17.12
CA LYS A 461 -2.19 -8.98 16.51
C LYS A 461 -2.93 -7.99 17.41
N SER A 462 -2.51 -6.74 17.36
CA SER A 462 -3.27 -5.62 17.94
C SER A 462 -3.26 -4.40 17.03
N ILE A 463 -4.39 -3.70 17.03
CA ILE A 463 -4.59 -2.41 16.37
C ILE A 463 -4.85 -1.39 17.46
N SER A 464 -4.00 -0.38 17.60
CA SER A 464 -4.13 0.66 18.63
C SER A 464 -4.22 2.04 17.99
N ILE A 465 -5.26 2.80 18.32
CA ILE A 465 -5.40 4.20 17.93
C ILE A 465 -4.77 5.07 19.01
N VAL A 466 -3.80 5.89 18.64
CA VAL A 466 -3.03 6.73 19.57
C VAL A 466 -3.40 8.20 19.43
N SER A 467 -3.50 8.89 20.56
CA SER A 467 -3.86 10.31 20.66
C SER A 467 -2.75 11.29 20.23
N SER A 468 -1.77 10.84 19.45
CA SER A 468 -0.67 11.68 18.96
C SER A 468 -0.39 11.35 17.49
N PRO A 469 -0.02 12.36 16.67
CA PRO A 469 0.50 12.12 15.32
C PRO A 469 1.91 11.51 15.31
N LEU A 470 2.57 11.35 16.47
CA LEU A 470 3.89 10.71 16.62
C LEU A 470 4.94 11.18 15.58
N THR A 471 4.94 12.48 15.27
CA THR A 471 5.64 13.05 14.10
C THR A 471 7.13 12.71 14.03
N SER A 472 7.80 12.45 15.15
CA SER A 472 9.22 12.06 15.15
C SER A 472 9.50 10.68 14.56
N LEU A 473 8.48 9.84 14.37
CA LEU A 473 8.59 8.56 13.64
C LEU A 473 8.57 8.75 12.12
N PHE A 474 8.16 9.92 11.64
CA PHE A 474 7.98 10.22 10.22
C PHE A 474 8.91 11.33 9.73
N PRO A 475 10.23 11.26 9.98
CA PRO A 475 11.14 12.24 9.41
C PRO A 475 11.13 12.11 7.87
N PRO A 476 11.34 13.22 7.13
CA PRO A 476 11.50 13.16 5.68
C PRO A 476 12.54 12.11 5.27
N THR A 477 12.27 11.39 4.18
CA THR A 477 13.10 10.25 3.76
C THR A 477 14.53 10.67 3.40
N ALA A 478 14.68 11.86 2.83
CA ALA A 478 15.95 12.49 2.49
C ALA A 478 15.79 14.02 2.52
N GLU A 479 16.88 14.75 2.29
CA GLU A 479 16.81 16.21 2.09
C GLU A 479 15.94 16.53 0.86
N GLY A 480 14.81 17.21 1.07
CA GLY A 480 13.80 17.44 0.03
C GLY A 480 12.97 16.19 -0.36
N GLY A 481 13.09 15.09 0.39
CA GLY A 481 12.33 13.86 0.16
C GLY A 481 10.88 13.94 0.66
N VAL A 482 10.12 12.90 0.36
CA VAL A 482 8.71 12.78 0.80
C VAL A 482 8.61 12.60 2.30
N ILE A 483 7.51 13.09 2.88
CA ILE A 483 7.15 12.76 4.27
C ILE A 483 6.51 11.36 4.23
N PRO A 484 7.08 10.37 4.94
CA PRO A 484 6.54 9.03 4.93
C PRO A 484 5.23 8.96 5.71
N ALA A 485 4.29 8.13 5.24
CA ALA A 485 3.04 7.89 5.94
C ALA A 485 3.14 6.74 6.95
N GLY A 486 4.20 5.93 6.87
CA GLY A 486 4.43 4.77 7.73
C GLY A 486 5.85 4.69 8.30
N ALA A 487 6.00 3.99 9.42
CA ALA A 487 7.28 3.64 10.04
C ALA A 487 7.23 2.21 10.59
N VAL A 488 8.40 1.58 10.75
CA VAL A 488 8.51 0.22 11.29
C VAL A 488 9.27 0.24 12.59
N VAL A 489 8.72 -0.37 13.63
CA VAL A 489 9.35 -0.44 14.95
C VAL A 489 9.51 -1.90 15.36
N TRP A 490 10.73 -2.28 15.72
CA TRP A 490 11.04 -3.57 16.32
C TRP A 490 11.27 -3.37 17.81
N VAL A 491 10.54 -4.09 18.65
CA VAL A 491 10.55 -3.92 20.10
C VAL A 491 11.03 -5.19 20.79
N GLU A 492 12.07 -5.03 21.60
CA GLU A 492 12.57 -6.07 22.50
C GLU A 492 11.95 -5.87 23.88
N VAL A 493 11.05 -6.78 24.29
CA VAL A 493 10.21 -6.57 25.48
C VAL A 493 10.88 -7.04 26.77
N ALA A 494 11.53 -8.20 26.77
CA ALA A 494 12.07 -8.83 27.98
C ALA A 494 13.41 -9.56 27.75
N GLY A 495 14.24 -9.03 26.85
CA GLY A 495 15.57 -9.56 26.55
C GLY A 495 15.63 -10.55 25.38
N SER A 496 16.83 -11.03 25.06
CA SER A 496 17.14 -11.78 23.83
C SER A 496 16.46 -13.15 23.68
N SER A 497 15.92 -13.71 24.77
CA SER A 497 15.18 -14.99 24.76
C SER A 497 13.68 -14.82 24.55
N SER A 498 13.15 -13.61 24.68
CA SER A 498 11.73 -13.34 24.51
C SER A 498 11.40 -13.10 23.04
N PRO A 499 10.16 -13.40 22.59
CA PRO A 499 9.73 -13.07 21.24
C PRO A 499 9.76 -11.56 21.02
N SER A 500 10.13 -11.14 19.83
CA SER A 500 10.11 -9.72 19.47
C SER A 500 8.76 -9.29 18.94
N VAL A 501 8.34 -8.07 19.31
CA VAL A 501 7.12 -7.46 18.79
C VAL A 501 7.47 -6.55 17.62
N ARG A 502 6.71 -6.65 16.54
CA ARG A 502 6.85 -5.80 15.35
C ARG A 502 5.66 -4.89 15.26
N ILE A 503 5.90 -3.58 15.15
CA ILE A 503 4.85 -2.56 15.08
C ILE A 503 5.00 -1.80 13.76
N LEU A 504 3.95 -1.84 12.93
CA LEU A 504 3.78 -0.90 11.84
C LEU A 504 3.03 0.32 12.37
N VAL A 505 3.64 1.50 12.26
CA VAL A 505 3.04 2.74 12.73
C VAL A 505 2.61 3.54 11.51
N HIS A 506 1.30 3.77 11.37
CA HIS A 506 0.72 4.53 10.27
C HIS A 506 0.21 5.88 10.78
N SER A 507 0.62 6.94 10.09
CA SER A 507 0.18 8.31 10.35
C SER A 507 -1.21 8.58 9.79
N SER A 508 -1.81 9.72 10.10
CA SER A 508 -3.08 10.13 9.49
C SER A 508 -3.02 10.28 7.96
N GLU A 509 -1.83 10.44 7.38
CA GLU A 509 -1.66 10.53 5.92
C GLU A 509 -2.01 9.21 5.22
N SER A 510 -1.97 8.06 5.93
CA SER A 510 -2.41 6.76 5.42
C SER A 510 -3.90 6.71 5.13
N GLY A 511 -4.68 7.70 5.59
CA GLY A 511 -6.14 7.71 5.46
C GLY A 511 -6.87 6.76 6.41
N GLU A 512 -6.15 6.06 7.29
CA GLU A 512 -6.72 5.08 8.22
C GLU A 512 -7.26 5.69 9.52
N CYS A 513 -6.87 6.94 9.82
CA CYS A 513 -7.36 7.67 10.98
C CYS A 513 -7.37 9.20 10.77
N PRO A 514 -8.12 9.98 11.59
CA PRO A 514 -8.14 11.44 11.52
C PRO A 514 -6.79 12.09 11.84
N ALA A 515 -6.62 13.32 11.36
CA ALA A 515 -5.46 14.15 11.69
C ALA A 515 -5.27 14.32 13.22
N GLY A 516 -4.01 14.24 13.65
CA GLY A 516 -3.64 14.32 15.07
C GLY A 516 -3.65 12.97 15.80
N GLN A 517 -3.92 11.87 15.09
CA GLN A 517 -3.85 10.50 15.57
C GLN A 517 -2.92 9.65 14.71
N CYS A 518 -2.57 8.47 15.21
CA CYS A 518 -1.88 7.41 14.48
C CYS A 518 -2.50 6.06 14.80
N VAL A 519 -2.29 5.10 13.90
CA VAL A 519 -2.66 3.70 14.11
C VAL A 519 -1.38 2.86 14.26
N LEU A 520 -1.32 2.05 15.30
CA LEU A 520 -0.22 1.14 15.59
C LEU A 520 -0.71 -0.28 15.40
N TYR A 521 -0.10 -0.99 14.46
CA TYR A 521 -0.38 -2.39 14.19
C TYR A 521 0.75 -3.26 14.73
N ALA A 522 0.57 -3.84 15.91
CA ALA A 522 1.56 -4.68 16.54
C ALA A 522 1.27 -6.17 16.30
N SER A 523 2.33 -6.96 16.08
CA SER A 523 2.23 -8.41 15.92
C SER A 523 3.37 -9.15 16.62
N LEU A 524 3.07 -10.33 17.18
CA LEU A 524 4.07 -11.29 17.67
C LEU A 524 3.58 -12.74 17.55
N ARG A 525 4.51 -13.69 17.69
CA ARG A 525 4.21 -15.10 17.93
C ARG A 525 4.48 -15.42 19.39
N GLY A 526 3.46 -15.77 20.17
CA GLY A 526 3.57 -16.04 21.60
C GLY A 526 2.50 -15.35 22.44
N ASP A 527 2.86 -14.94 23.66
CA ASP A 527 1.94 -14.38 24.65
C ASP A 527 1.46 -12.96 24.25
N PRO A 528 0.14 -12.71 24.12
CA PRO A 528 -0.41 -11.41 23.72
C PRO A 528 -0.10 -10.28 24.70
N SER A 529 0.23 -10.56 25.97
CA SER A 529 0.59 -9.52 26.97
C SER A 529 1.83 -8.71 26.58
N TYR A 530 2.69 -9.26 25.71
CA TYR A 530 3.83 -8.53 25.18
C TYR A 530 3.44 -7.41 24.19
N LEU A 531 2.26 -7.47 23.54
CA LEU A 531 1.79 -6.41 22.64
C LEU A 531 1.59 -5.10 23.39
N ASP A 532 0.86 -5.13 24.50
CA ASP A 532 0.56 -3.94 25.30
C ASP A 532 1.83 -3.34 25.89
N THR A 533 2.71 -4.20 26.40
CA THR A 533 4.01 -3.79 26.92
C THR A 533 4.86 -3.13 25.83
N ALA A 534 4.86 -3.68 24.61
CA ALA A 534 5.62 -3.12 23.49
C ALA A 534 5.07 -1.77 23.01
N VAL A 535 3.75 -1.65 22.89
CA VAL A 535 3.08 -0.38 22.55
C VAL A 535 3.39 0.67 23.61
N GLN A 536 3.26 0.33 24.90
CA GLN A 536 3.57 1.25 25.98
C GLN A 536 5.04 1.68 25.99
N ASN A 537 5.97 0.73 25.79
CA ASN A 537 7.40 1.01 25.71
C ASN A 537 7.72 1.97 24.56
N LEU A 538 7.07 1.80 23.40
CA LEU A 538 7.19 2.74 22.29
C LEU A 538 6.69 4.13 22.70
N LEU A 539 5.46 4.25 23.21
CA LEU A 539 4.88 5.56 23.58
C LEU A 539 5.69 6.27 24.67
N GLU A 540 6.23 5.55 25.63
CA GLU A 540 7.10 6.12 26.68
C GLU A 540 8.45 6.59 26.15
N SER A 541 8.99 5.89 25.15
CA SER A 541 10.27 6.26 24.51
C SER A 541 10.20 7.54 23.68
N MET A 542 9.00 7.96 23.26
CA MET A 542 8.79 9.17 22.45
C MET A 542 9.08 10.45 23.22
N GLY A 543 8.86 10.47 24.54
CA GLY A 543 9.12 11.63 25.39
C GLY A 543 8.26 12.87 25.10
N GLU A 544 7.17 12.74 24.34
CA GLU A 544 6.24 13.84 23.99
C GLU A 544 5.46 14.34 25.22
N GLN A 545 5.00 15.61 25.15
CA GLN A 545 4.15 16.25 26.15
C GLN A 545 2.97 16.96 25.44
N PRO A 546 1.70 16.63 25.75
CA PRO A 546 1.24 15.60 26.68
C PRO A 546 1.64 14.18 26.23
N LYS A 547 1.71 13.24 27.17
CA LYS A 547 2.06 11.84 26.89
C LYS A 547 1.06 11.26 25.87
N PRO A 548 1.52 10.58 24.80
CA PRO A 548 0.63 9.86 23.90
C PRO A 548 -0.12 8.75 24.64
N GLU A 549 -1.42 8.62 24.39
CA GLU A 549 -2.29 7.64 25.03
C GLU A 549 -3.01 6.80 23.98
N VAL A 550 -3.23 5.53 24.28
CA VAL A 550 -4.06 4.64 23.44
C VAL A 550 -5.53 4.96 23.72
N LEU A 551 -6.25 5.40 22.70
CA LEU A 551 -7.66 5.78 22.79
C LEU A 551 -8.59 4.58 22.67
N TRP A 552 -8.23 3.65 21.79
CA TRP A 552 -8.97 2.45 21.42
C TRP A 552 -7.97 1.39 21.00
N GLN A 553 -8.23 0.14 21.36
CA GLN A 553 -7.41 -0.98 20.96
C GLN A 553 -8.28 -2.20 20.65
N MET A 554 -7.92 -2.93 19.59
CA MET A 554 -8.46 -4.23 19.28
C MET A 554 -7.34 -5.25 19.24
N GLN A 555 -7.53 -6.39 19.89
CA GLN A 555 -6.60 -7.51 19.89
C GLN A 555 -7.30 -8.75 19.34
N TYR A 556 -6.59 -9.59 18.60
CA TYR A 556 -7.11 -10.83 18.03
C TYR A 556 -5.98 -11.78 17.65
N GLN A 557 -6.33 -13.07 17.55
CA GLN A 557 -5.43 -14.11 17.10
C GLN A 557 -5.68 -14.39 15.61
N HIS A 558 -4.62 -14.44 14.81
CA HIS A 558 -4.66 -14.81 13.39
C HIS A 558 -4.02 -16.18 13.20
N HIS A 559 -4.82 -17.15 12.76
CA HIS A 559 -4.40 -18.53 12.60
C HIS A 559 -3.61 -18.74 11.31
N ALA A 560 -2.35 -19.14 11.45
CA ALA A 560 -1.52 -19.52 10.32
C ALA A 560 -2.03 -20.86 9.74
N GLN A 561 -2.21 -20.93 8.43
CA GLN A 561 -2.41 -22.22 7.77
C GLN A 561 -1.06 -22.82 7.39
N ALA A 562 -0.88 -24.11 7.64
CA ALA A 562 0.33 -24.81 7.23
C ALA A 562 0.52 -24.68 5.71
N GLU A 563 1.68 -24.15 5.30
CA GLU A 563 2.08 -24.07 3.90
C GLU A 563 1.96 -25.46 3.26
N GLN A 564 1.08 -25.61 2.26
CA GLN A 564 1.09 -26.83 1.47
C GLN A 564 2.30 -26.81 0.54
N PRO A 565 2.99 -27.93 0.33
CA PRO A 565 4.12 -27.98 -0.58
C PRO A 565 3.68 -27.47 -1.96
N GLN A 566 4.40 -26.44 -2.45
CA GLN A 566 4.20 -25.71 -3.71
C GLN A 566 3.69 -26.60 -4.83
N ASN A 567 2.37 -26.70 -4.94
CA ASN A 567 1.63 -27.25 -6.07
C ASN A 567 0.18 -26.82 -5.84
N THR A 568 -0.33 -25.90 -6.66
CA THR A 568 -1.78 -25.74 -6.79
C THR A 568 -2.36 -27.13 -7.00
N THR A 569 -3.12 -27.65 -6.03
CA THR A 569 -3.70 -28.98 -6.13
C THR A 569 -4.89 -28.90 -7.08
N SER A 570 -4.60 -28.86 -8.39
CA SER A 570 -5.63 -28.89 -9.41
C SER A 570 -6.27 -30.27 -9.44
N SER A 571 -7.39 -30.44 -8.75
CA SER A 571 -8.21 -31.66 -8.85
C SER A 571 -9.22 -31.48 -9.99
N GLY A 572 -8.74 -31.60 -11.22
CA GLY A 572 -9.53 -31.31 -12.42
C GLY A 572 -9.85 -29.82 -12.55
N HIS A 573 -11.12 -29.43 -12.42
CA HIS A 573 -11.62 -28.08 -12.66
C HIS A 573 -11.68 -27.16 -11.42
N VAL A 574 -11.04 -27.55 -10.32
CA VAL A 574 -11.01 -26.76 -9.07
C VAL A 574 -9.57 -26.37 -8.74
N PHE A 575 -9.35 -25.08 -8.51
CA PHE A 575 -8.09 -24.50 -8.05
C PHE A 575 -8.21 -24.02 -6.62
N THR A 576 -7.36 -24.56 -5.76
CA THR A 576 -7.14 -24.05 -4.42
C THR A 576 -5.92 -23.14 -4.43
N LEU A 577 -6.14 -21.85 -4.17
CA LEU A 577 -5.08 -20.85 -4.00
C LEU A 577 -4.49 -20.94 -2.59
N GLN A 578 -3.20 -20.63 -2.40
CA GLN A 578 -2.67 -20.49 -1.06
C GLN A 578 -3.27 -19.25 -0.39
N PRO A 579 -3.62 -19.32 0.92
CA PRO A 579 -3.92 -18.13 1.70
C PRO A 579 -2.75 -17.15 1.71
N LEU A 580 -3.04 -15.88 1.98
CA LEU A 580 -2.00 -14.90 2.24
C LEU A 580 -1.23 -15.26 3.52
N SER A 581 0.05 -14.90 3.53
CA SER A 581 0.89 -15.05 4.72
C SER A 581 0.32 -14.19 5.86
N THR A 582 0.41 -14.70 7.09
CA THR A 582 0.03 -13.93 8.29
C THR A 582 1.08 -12.88 8.66
N ASP A 583 2.24 -12.90 8.01
CA ASP A 583 3.35 -11.97 8.19
C ASP A 583 2.97 -10.54 7.76
N ILE A 584 3.62 -9.53 8.36
CA ILE A 584 3.45 -8.13 8.01
C ILE A 584 4.15 -7.77 6.71
N VAL A 585 5.08 -8.59 6.21
CA VAL A 585 5.78 -8.35 4.94
C VAL A 585 5.00 -9.05 3.83
N PHE A 586 4.67 -8.31 2.77
CA PHE A 586 4.03 -8.90 1.60
C PHE A 586 5.02 -9.79 0.83
N GLU A 587 4.69 -11.07 0.72
CA GLU A 587 5.47 -12.09 0.01
C GLU A 587 5.02 -12.22 -1.46
N ASP A 588 5.97 -12.29 -2.38
CA ASP A 588 5.67 -12.23 -3.82
C ASP A 588 5.14 -13.54 -4.42
N ASP A 589 5.20 -14.64 -3.65
CA ASP A 589 4.79 -15.97 -4.12
C ASP A 589 3.29 -16.05 -4.42
N VAL A 590 2.48 -15.19 -3.79
CA VAL A 590 1.02 -15.08 -4.01
C VAL A 590 0.68 -14.91 -5.49
N LEU A 591 1.45 -14.09 -6.21
CA LEU A 591 1.18 -13.84 -7.63
C LEU A 591 1.50 -15.03 -8.52
N LYS A 592 2.42 -15.91 -8.09
CA LYS A 592 2.80 -17.11 -8.85
C LYS A 592 1.64 -18.11 -8.89
N ASP A 593 0.94 -18.28 -7.77
CA ASP A 593 -0.21 -19.18 -7.68
C ASP A 593 -1.37 -18.69 -8.56
N VAL A 594 -1.63 -17.37 -8.54
CA VAL A 594 -2.64 -16.73 -9.38
C VAL A 594 -2.26 -16.85 -10.86
N GLU A 595 -0.98 -16.68 -11.20
CA GLU A 595 -0.49 -16.87 -12.56
C GLU A 595 -0.62 -18.34 -13.02
N GLU A 596 -0.34 -19.31 -12.15
CA GLU A 596 -0.49 -20.73 -12.49
C GLU A 596 -1.95 -21.09 -12.78
N ALA A 597 -2.88 -20.65 -11.91
CA ALA A 597 -4.31 -20.82 -12.11
C ALA A 597 -4.77 -20.15 -13.42
N TRP A 598 -4.29 -18.93 -13.69
CA TRP A 598 -4.54 -18.22 -14.94
C TRP A 598 -4.13 -19.02 -16.17
N ARG A 599 -2.87 -19.49 -16.21
CA ARG A 599 -2.33 -20.22 -17.37
C ARG A 599 -3.13 -21.49 -17.65
N LYS A 600 -3.56 -22.21 -16.62
CA LYS A 600 -4.37 -23.43 -16.78
C LYS A 600 -5.79 -23.13 -17.27
N ILE A 601 -6.43 -22.06 -16.77
CA ILE A 601 -7.78 -21.64 -17.21
C ILE A 601 -7.76 -21.13 -18.67
N MET A 602 -6.69 -20.43 -19.06
CA MET A 602 -6.56 -19.77 -20.36
C MET A 602 -5.90 -20.63 -21.45
N GLY A 603 -5.12 -21.65 -21.07
CA GLY A 603 -4.39 -22.50 -22.01
C GLY A 603 -3.36 -21.71 -22.83
N ASN A 604 -3.40 -21.82 -24.16
CA ASN A 604 -2.43 -21.21 -25.07
C ASN A 604 -2.45 -19.65 -25.10
N GLY A 605 -3.39 -18.98 -24.41
CA GLY A 605 -3.46 -17.52 -24.27
C GLY A 605 -2.70 -16.94 -23.06
N ALA A 606 -1.81 -17.74 -22.45
CA ALA A 606 -1.12 -17.45 -21.20
C ALA A 606 -0.21 -16.20 -21.20
N GLU A 607 0.26 -15.74 -22.37
CA GLU A 607 1.30 -14.69 -22.48
C GLU A 607 0.84 -13.28 -22.01
N LEU A 608 -0.46 -13.11 -21.75
CA LEU A 608 -1.10 -11.84 -21.38
C LEU A 608 -1.46 -11.73 -19.89
N PHE A 609 -0.90 -12.55 -19.00
CA PHE A 609 -1.20 -12.47 -17.56
C PHE A 609 -0.96 -11.04 -17.04
N MET A 610 -2.01 -10.42 -16.49
CA MET A 610 -1.99 -9.06 -15.93
C MET A 610 -1.43 -7.97 -16.88
N LYS A 611 -1.43 -8.21 -18.20
CA LYS A 611 -0.95 -7.26 -19.22
C LYS A 611 -2.12 -6.74 -20.05
N PHE A 612 -2.49 -5.48 -19.82
CA PHE A 612 -3.70 -4.94 -20.39
C PHE A 612 -3.39 -3.79 -21.37
N GLU A 613 -3.89 -3.90 -22.60
CA GLU A 613 -3.70 -2.87 -23.64
C GLU A 613 -4.35 -1.53 -23.25
N SER A 614 -3.79 -0.45 -23.80
CA SER A 614 -4.35 0.90 -23.74
C SER A 614 -5.70 0.94 -24.42
N ARG A 615 -6.54 1.84 -23.93
CA ARG A 615 -7.72 2.25 -24.70
C ARG A 615 -7.19 2.83 -26.01
N GLU A 616 -7.67 2.34 -27.15
CA GLU A 616 -7.48 3.08 -28.40
C GLU A 616 -8.06 4.49 -28.19
N GLY A 617 -7.21 5.53 -28.25
CA GLY A 617 -7.60 6.93 -28.09
C GLY A 617 -7.17 7.63 -26.80
N VAL A 618 -6.46 6.96 -25.87
CA VAL A 618 -5.78 7.64 -24.75
C VAL A 618 -4.29 7.52 -24.99
N ASP A 619 -3.71 8.55 -25.63
CA ASP A 619 -2.26 8.70 -25.77
C ASP A 619 -1.61 8.72 -24.37
N GLU A 620 -0.42 8.14 -24.23
CA GLU A 620 0.26 7.84 -22.96
C GLU A 620 0.79 9.07 -22.18
N ASP A 621 0.22 10.26 -22.40
CA ASP A 621 0.71 11.54 -21.85
C ASP A 621 -0.29 12.25 -20.90
N GLU A 622 -1.21 11.53 -20.24
CA GLU A 622 -2.08 12.07 -19.17
C GLU A 622 -1.76 11.58 -17.75
#